data_AF-A0A848VP20-F1
#
_entry.id   AF-A0A848VP20-F1
#
_cell.length_a   1.000
_cell.length_b   1.000
_cell.length_c   1.000
_cell.angle_alpha   90.00
_cell.angle_beta   90.00
_cell.angle_gamma   90.00
#
_symmetry.space_group_name_H-M   'P 1'
#
loop_
_entity.id
_entity.type
_entity.pdbx_description
1 polymer ?
#
loop_
_entity_poly.entity_id
_entity_poly.type
_entity_poly.pdbx_seq_one_letter_code
_entity_poly.pdbx_strand_id
1 'polypeptide(L)'
;MDRLGVILACAWVLACVGAPADIQAQASQDQLAGWFAEGKRALDSGDTALAQQRLHAVVEENAAWSETRYGAAAYWLSRAYLALEEDSLASATLTRGVEAMGDRGSFDVRLADAYLMDRLRQPDGPEQSMVLDQYINLLYNVDALLDDEERAILARHVAQLNLVAPAGVMNDAFTRSPANEREAWSARAGAGPLLVTWWRSQDPVPATRSNERLEEHLRRVGHALAEFPDRDAPAGIDTRGEIYLRYGPPQEEIKVTFDDPVLTDIIFRPGATVNLSDFPDNEFWVFGHIDRAAWFLFVRERGEWRIGETVDLIPTTLRSGFGSSQRGRIKAGMSIAVMQNIFRQLAPLHPDFAMRYAEVDNYAMQMPEFAAGRMANRLSSPLGRPPPPVSGQSQIQQPGQFIQTLMVKSRSEDDVSIATREKVAPRVYTEALSEQGDLEVGYRAVRYLEPDGSTRTVVHWSPEPGGIRPGRAERRLMESMSYEDSGRYLFTLTAVQKDAEYVDRVIHKDRFLITELPDGKEAIPVQQTTLLGDTATYNLAFQWDQFAMGASRTRRGPQLRVATARLD
;
A
#
# COMPACT_ATOMS: atom_id res chain seq x y z
N MET A 1 57.69 28.41 -75.18
CA MET A 1 58.04 29.74 -74.68
C MET A 1 57.21 29.98 -73.42
N ASP A 2 57.90 29.90 -72.29
CA ASP A 2 57.70 30.65 -71.04
C ASP A 2 56.41 30.58 -70.19
N ARG A 3 56.70 30.42 -68.88
CA ARG A 3 55.97 30.78 -67.64
C ARG A 3 55.05 29.71 -67.04
N LEU A 4 55.39 29.10 -65.88
CA LEU A 4 55.50 29.58 -64.48
C LEU A 4 54.18 29.46 -63.69
N GLY A 5 54.24 28.80 -62.51
CA GLY A 5 53.20 28.77 -61.46
C GLY A 5 52.92 27.33 -60.98
N VAL A 6 53.72 26.75 -60.08
CA VAL A 6 53.60 26.79 -58.61
C VAL A 6 52.24 26.27 -58.09
N ILE A 7 52.26 25.12 -57.40
CA ILE A 7 51.73 24.91 -56.03
C ILE A 7 52.35 23.62 -55.46
N LEU A 8 52.97 23.75 -54.29
CA LEU A 8 53.50 22.70 -53.42
C LEU A 8 52.36 21.88 -52.78
N ALA A 9 52.58 20.59 -52.59
CA ALA A 9 52.14 19.88 -51.38
C ALA A 9 53.11 18.73 -51.07
N CYS A 10 53.88 18.92 -50.00
CA CYS A 10 54.80 17.95 -49.42
C CYS A 10 54.04 16.79 -48.77
N ALA A 11 54.41 15.55 -49.11
CA ALA A 11 54.10 14.37 -48.29
C ALA A 11 55.38 13.93 -47.57
N TRP A 12 55.45 14.20 -46.27
CA TRP A 12 56.43 13.63 -45.35
C TRP A 12 55.85 12.34 -44.76
N VAL A 13 56.57 11.25 -44.96
CA VAL A 13 56.41 9.97 -44.26
C VAL A 13 56.98 10.15 -42.84
N LEU A 14 56.17 9.89 -41.82
CA LEU A 14 56.64 9.78 -40.45
C LEU A 14 55.96 8.60 -39.77
N ALA A 15 56.81 7.67 -39.32
CA ALA A 15 56.46 6.46 -38.61
C ALA A 15 55.72 6.78 -37.30
N CYS A 16 54.51 6.23 -37.15
CA CYS A 16 53.88 6.08 -35.85
C CYS A 16 54.21 4.69 -35.32
N VAL A 17 55.14 4.66 -34.35
CA VAL A 17 55.35 3.56 -33.42
C VAL A 17 54.02 3.31 -32.70
N GLY A 18 53.51 2.08 -32.81
CA GLY A 18 52.33 1.65 -32.07
C GLY A 18 52.62 1.70 -30.57
N ALA A 19 51.85 2.52 -29.84
CA ALA A 19 51.70 2.34 -28.41
C ALA A 19 51.02 0.99 -28.16
N PRO A 20 51.47 0.17 -27.20
CA PRO A 20 50.70 -0.99 -26.79
C PRO A 20 49.38 -0.48 -26.20
N ALA A 21 48.26 -1.05 -26.66
CA ALA A 21 47.02 -0.94 -25.92
C ALA A 21 47.30 -1.48 -24.52
N ASP A 22 47.09 -0.64 -23.50
CA ASP A 22 47.06 -1.06 -22.10
C ASP A 22 45.97 -2.12 -21.96
N ILE A 23 46.37 -3.40 -22.03
CA ILE A 23 45.56 -4.50 -21.54
C ILE A 23 45.64 -4.36 -20.02
N GLN A 24 44.70 -3.60 -19.43
CA GLN A 24 44.49 -3.64 -17.99
C GLN A 24 44.27 -5.12 -17.63
N ALA A 25 45.24 -5.70 -16.93
CA ALA A 25 45.14 -7.08 -16.47
C ALA A 25 43.96 -7.15 -15.49
N GLN A 26 42.92 -7.90 -15.84
CA GLN A 26 41.79 -8.18 -14.95
C GLN A 26 42.33 -8.72 -13.62
N ALA A 27 41.83 -8.18 -12.51
CA ALA A 27 42.23 -8.63 -11.19
C ALA A 27 41.95 -10.14 -11.02
N SER A 28 42.85 -10.87 -10.37
CA SER A 28 42.62 -12.28 -10.04
C SER A 28 41.52 -12.42 -8.97
N GLN A 29 40.87 -13.59 -8.91
CA GLN A 29 39.86 -13.87 -7.88
C GLN A 29 40.42 -13.70 -6.46
N ASP A 30 41.67 -14.12 -6.23
CA ASP A 30 42.35 -13.96 -4.93
C ASP A 30 42.58 -12.49 -4.57
N GLN A 31 42.87 -11.66 -5.57
CA GLN A 31 43.07 -10.22 -5.37
C GLN A 31 41.75 -9.53 -5.02
N LEU A 32 40.66 -9.86 -5.72
CA LEU A 32 39.31 -9.37 -5.39
C LEU A 32 38.88 -9.79 -3.99
N ALA A 33 39.11 -11.05 -3.61
CA ALA A 33 38.83 -11.56 -2.27
C ALA A 33 39.65 -10.83 -1.19
N GLY A 34 40.92 -10.54 -1.46
CA GLY A 34 41.80 -9.78 -0.58
C GLY A 34 41.29 -8.35 -0.35
N TRP A 35 40.94 -7.64 -1.43
CA TRP A 35 40.38 -6.29 -1.34
C TRP A 35 39.03 -6.28 -0.61
N PHE A 36 38.14 -7.23 -0.89
CA PHE A 36 36.88 -7.34 -0.18
C PHE A 36 37.09 -7.54 1.33
N ALA A 37 37.96 -8.47 1.72
CA ALA A 37 38.24 -8.75 3.12
C ALA A 37 38.90 -7.57 3.86
N GLU A 38 39.72 -6.77 3.16
CA GLU A 38 40.26 -5.52 3.71
C GLU A 38 39.16 -4.46 3.86
N GLY A 39 38.34 -4.26 2.83
CA GLY A 39 37.25 -3.29 2.84
C GLY A 39 36.19 -3.58 3.90
N LYS A 40 35.79 -4.86 4.06
CA LYS A 40 34.83 -5.26 5.09
C LYS A 40 35.37 -5.04 6.50
N ARG A 41 36.64 -5.39 6.76
CA ARG A 41 37.29 -5.11 8.05
C ARG A 41 37.40 -3.62 8.33
N ALA A 42 37.73 -2.82 7.32
CA ALA A 42 37.78 -1.37 7.43
C ALA A 42 36.41 -0.81 7.84
N LEU A 43 35.34 -1.27 7.17
CA LEU A 43 33.96 -0.88 7.49
C LEU A 43 33.58 -1.24 8.93
N ASP A 44 33.92 -2.45 9.38
CA ASP A 44 33.65 -2.91 10.76
C ASP A 44 34.43 -2.12 11.81
N SER A 45 35.61 -1.59 11.46
CA SER A 45 36.42 -0.72 12.31
C SER A 45 36.05 0.77 12.23
N GLY A 46 35.11 1.15 11.36
CA GLY A 46 34.71 2.54 11.12
C GLY A 46 35.62 3.35 10.20
N ASP A 47 36.63 2.73 9.57
CA ASP A 47 37.47 3.36 8.53
C ASP A 47 36.73 3.32 7.18
N THR A 48 35.71 4.17 7.09
CA THR A 48 34.77 4.18 5.95
C THR A 48 35.44 4.59 4.64
N ALA A 49 36.48 5.43 4.68
CA ALA A 49 37.22 5.84 3.49
C ALA A 49 38.04 4.68 2.90
N LEU A 50 38.75 3.93 3.74
CA LEU A 50 39.46 2.73 3.27
C LEU A 50 38.46 1.66 2.80
N ALA A 51 37.34 1.48 3.50
CA ALA A 51 36.29 0.57 3.10
C ALA A 51 35.75 0.91 1.70
N GLN A 52 35.38 2.17 1.47
CA GLN A 52 34.91 2.68 0.20
C GLN A 52 35.95 2.43 -0.90
N GLN A 53 37.22 2.77 -0.68
CA GLN A 53 38.29 2.57 -1.66
C GLN A 53 38.43 1.09 -2.06
N ARG A 54 38.46 0.18 -1.08
CA ARG A 54 38.68 -1.25 -1.33
C ARG A 54 37.47 -1.93 -1.96
N LEU A 55 36.28 -1.65 -1.47
CA LEU A 55 35.04 -2.23 -1.98
C LEU A 55 34.70 -1.69 -3.37
N HIS A 56 34.99 -0.42 -3.64
CA HIS A 56 34.85 0.17 -4.98
C HIS A 56 35.73 -0.56 -6.00
N ALA A 57 36.99 -0.85 -5.66
CA ALA A 57 37.86 -1.63 -6.54
C ALA A 57 37.29 -3.03 -6.87
N VAL A 58 36.61 -3.67 -5.93
CA VAL A 58 35.95 -4.98 -6.18
C VAL A 58 34.75 -4.84 -7.11
N VAL A 59 33.86 -3.88 -6.84
CA VAL A 59 32.62 -3.68 -7.61
C VAL A 59 32.91 -3.15 -9.02
N GLU A 60 33.95 -2.32 -9.20
CA GLU A 60 34.39 -1.86 -10.51
C GLU A 60 34.82 -3.01 -11.42
N GLU A 61 35.66 -3.92 -10.90
CA GLU A 61 36.14 -5.09 -11.63
C GLU A 61 35.02 -6.13 -11.85
N ASN A 62 34.17 -6.32 -10.84
CA ASN A 62 33.11 -7.31 -10.87
C ASN A 62 31.95 -6.94 -9.93
N ALA A 63 30.95 -6.23 -10.47
CA ALA A 63 29.79 -5.78 -9.69
C ALA A 63 28.93 -6.92 -9.12
N ALA A 64 28.98 -8.11 -9.72
CA ALA A 64 28.31 -9.32 -9.23
C ALA A 64 29.17 -10.17 -8.30
N TRP A 65 30.31 -9.65 -7.84
CA TRP A 65 31.18 -10.38 -6.91
C TRP A 65 30.47 -10.53 -5.56
N SER A 66 30.52 -11.75 -5.02
CA SER A 66 29.92 -12.11 -3.73
C SER A 66 30.87 -13.04 -2.96
N GLU A 67 30.84 -12.91 -1.64
CA GLU A 67 31.53 -13.80 -0.70
C GLU A 67 30.51 -14.72 -0.02
N THR A 68 30.92 -15.92 0.40
CA THR A 68 29.99 -16.93 0.96
C THR A 68 29.38 -16.50 2.29
N ARG A 69 30.16 -15.83 3.15
CA ARG A 69 29.74 -15.43 4.50
C ARG A 69 29.11 -14.05 4.52
N TYR A 70 29.59 -13.13 3.70
CA TYR A 70 29.19 -11.72 3.75
C TYR A 70 28.29 -11.29 2.60
N GLY A 71 28.13 -12.11 1.56
CA GLY A 71 27.29 -11.76 0.42
C GLY A 71 27.94 -10.78 -0.55
N ALA A 72 27.10 -10.04 -1.26
CA ALA A 72 27.50 -9.19 -2.39
C ALA A 72 28.40 -7.99 -1.97
N ALA A 73 29.48 -7.74 -2.74
CA ALA A 73 30.32 -6.57 -2.51
C ALA A 73 29.60 -5.24 -2.72
N ALA A 74 28.65 -5.19 -3.67
CA ALA A 74 27.84 -4.01 -3.94
C ALA A 74 27.01 -3.56 -2.72
N TYR A 75 26.52 -4.51 -1.91
CA TYR A 75 25.81 -4.18 -0.66
C TYR A 75 26.74 -3.47 0.32
N TRP A 76 27.95 -4.01 0.56
CA TRP A 76 28.88 -3.38 1.51
C TRP A 76 29.43 -2.05 1.01
N LEU A 77 29.64 -1.89 -0.30
CA LEU A 77 30.05 -0.62 -0.87
C LEU A 77 28.96 0.45 -0.70
N SER A 78 27.69 0.10 -0.92
CA SER A 78 26.60 1.06 -0.71
C SER A 78 26.49 1.47 0.77
N ARG A 79 26.74 0.56 1.71
CA ARG A 79 26.82 0.88 3.15
C ARG A 79 27.97 1.85 3.45
N ALA A 80 29.12 1.70 2.81
CA ALA A 80 30.23 2.63 2.94
C ALA A 80 29.86 4.03 2.39
N TYR A 81 29.20 4.09 1.23
CA TYR A 81 28.71 5.35 0.66
C TYR A 81 27.69 6.06 1.54
N LEU A 82 26.72 5.34 2.10
CA LEU A 82 25.75 5.91 3.04
C LEU A 82 26.42 6.47 4.29
N ALA A 83 27.46 5.80 4.81
CA ALA A 83 28.23 6.29 5.95
C ALA A 83 29.09 7.53 5.64
N LEU A 84 29.32 7.82 4.35
CA LEU A 84 29.97 9.05 3.87
C LEU A 84 28.96 10.11 3.40
N GLU A 85 27.65 9.90 3.62
CA GLU A 85 26.58 10.79 3.14
C GLU A 85 26.53 10.93 1.61
N GLU A 86 26.96 9.89 0.88
CA GLU A 86 26.97 9.83 -0.59
C GLU A 86 25.77 9.01 -1.13
N ASP A 87 24.54 9.44 -0.83
CA ASP A 87 23.30 8.69 -1.12
C ASP A 87 23.13 8.32 -2.61
N SER A 88 23.51 9.20 -3.52
CA SER A 88 23.40 8.97 -4.98
C SER A 88 24.33 7.84 -5.45
N LEU A 89 25.54 7.78 -4.91
CA LEU A 89 26.50 6.71 -5.20
C LEU A 89 26.08 5.40 -4.56
N ALA A 90 25.49 5.45 -3.36
CA ALA A 90 24.91 4.26 -2.73
C ALA A 90 23.79 3.66 -3.60
N SER A 91 22.82 4.48 -4.04
CA SER A 91 21.71 4.03 -4.90
C SER A 91 22.18 3.49 -6.26
N ALA A 92 23.13 4.18 -6.90
CA ALA A 92 23.74 3.72 -8.14
C ALA A 92 24.47 2.37 -7.98
N THR A 93 25.17 2.18 -6.86
CA THR A 93 25.88 0.93 -6.54
C THR A 93 24.91 -0.22 -6.33
N LEU A 94 23.81 0.00 -5.60
CA LEU A 94 22.77 -1.02 -5.40
C LEU A 94 22.18 -1.48 -6.73
N THR A 95 21.83 -0.53 -7.59
CA THR A 95 21.27 -0.78 -8.93
C THR A 95 22.23 -1.62 -9.78
N ARG A 96 23.49 -1.17 -9.91
CA ARG A 96 24.51 -1.89 -10.67
C ARG A 96 24.77 -3.30 -10.12
N GLY A 97 24.75 -3.47 -8.80
CA GLY A 97 24.94 -4.76 -8.16
C GLY A 97 23.80 -5.73 -8.47
N VAL A 98 22.55 -5.28 -8.32
CA VAL A 98 21.35 -6.08 -8.60
C VAL A 98 21.30 -6.50 -10.07
N GLU A 99 21.52 -5.57 -11.00
CA GLU A 99 21.57 -5.86 -12.43
C GLU A 99 22.64 -6.89 -12.75
N ALA A 100 23.87 -6.68 -12.27
CA ALA A 100 25.00 -7.58 -12.56
C ALA A 100 24.80 -8.99 -11.98
N MET A 101 24.19 -9.13 -10.81
CA MET A 101 23.85 -10.45 -10.25
C MET A 101 22.72 -11.11 -11.02
N GLY A 102 21.68 -10.36 -11.39
CA GLY A 102 20.58 -10.83 -12.23
C GLY A 102 21.06 -11.38 -13.57
N ASP A 103 21.96 -10.66 -14.25
CA ASP A 103 22.58 -11.09 -15.52
C ASP A 103 23.34 -12.42 -15.42
N ARG A 104 23.80 -12.78 -14.21
CA ARG A 104 24.50 -14.05 -13.92
C ARG A 104 23.60 -15.11 -13.30
N GLY A 105 22.32 -14.82 -13.09
CA GLY A 105 21.39 -15.70 -12.40
C GLY A 105 21.75 -15.93 -10.92
N SER A 106 22.46 -14.99 -10.29
CA SER A 106 22.77 -15.02 -8.86
C SER A 106 21.86 -14.07 -8.08
N PHE A 107 21.74 -14.30 -6.77
CA PHE A 107 20.88 -13.53 -5.87
C PHE A 107 21.56 -13.37 -4.50
N ASP A 108 21.37 -12.20 -3.87
CA ASP A 108 21.84 -11.89 -2.53
C ASP A 108 20.73 -11.16 -1.76
N VAL A 109 20.35 -11.71 -0.60
CA VAL A 109 19.21 -11.22 0.21
C VAL A 109 19.44 -9.79 0.68
N ARG A 110 20.66 -9.45 1.11
CA ARG A 110 21.00 -8.14 1.67
C ARG A 110 20.98 -7.06 0.59
N LEU A 111 21.56 -7.35 -0.57
CA LEU A 111 21.58 -6.47 -1.72
C LEU A 111 20.18 -6.22 -2.26
N ALA A 112 19.37 -7.28 -2.40
CA ALA A 112 17.99 -7.17 -2.87
C ALA A 112 17.12 -6.34 -1.92
N ASP A 113 17.21 -6.58 -0.61
CA ASP A 113 16.51 -5.78 0.40
C ASP A 113 16.97 -4.33 0.41
N ALA A 114 18.29 -4.07 0.38
CA ALA A 114 18.81 -2.71 0.36
C ALA A 114 18.36 -1.93 -0.88
N TYR A 115 18.39 -2.56 -2.06
CA TYR A 115 17.86 -1.98 -3.29
C TYR A 115 16.36 -1.70 -3.19
N LEU A 116 15.57 -2.69 -2.75
CA LEU A 116 14.11 -2.54 -2.58
C LEU A 116 13.81 -1.36 -1.64
N MET A 117 14.43 -1.32 -0.47
CA MET A 117 14.19 -0.29 0.54
C MET A 117 14.68 1.11 0.12
N ASP A 118 15.72 1.20 -0.70
CA ASP A 118 16.15 2.46 -1.32
C ASP A 118 15.09 2.98 -2.30
N ARG A 119 14.61 2.12 -3.20
CA ARG A 119 13.60 2.47 -4.21
C ARG A 119 12.23 2.79 -3.60
N LEU A 120 11.83 2.11 -2.53
CA LEU A 120 10.58 2.41 -1.82
C LEU A 120 10.56 3.81 -1.17
N ARG A 121 11.72 4.42 -0.90
CA ARG A 121 11.81 5.81 -0.44
C ARG A 121 11.73 6.83 -1.58
N GLN A 122 11.89 6.37 -2.83
CA GLN A 122 11.94 7.20 -4.03
C GLN A 122 10.94 6.69 -5.09
N PRO A 123 9.63 6.73 -4.81
CA PRO A 123 8.60 6.03 -5.60
C PRO A 123 8.44 6.51 -7.05
N ASP A 124 8.95 7.69 -7.41
CA ASP A 124 8.84 8.27 -8.77
C ASP A 124 9.88 7.71 -9.78
N GLY A 125 10.54 6.60 -9.45
CA GLY A 125 11.61 6.01 -10.27
C GLY A 125 11.12 5.17 -11.46
N PRO A 126 11.81 5.20 -12.62
CA PRO A 126 11.43 4.46 -13.84
C PRO A 126 11.65 2.92 -13.79
N GLU A 127 12.13 2.36 -12.68
CA GLU A 127 12.60 0.95 -12.56
C GLU A 127 11.62 0.02 -11.82
N GLN A 128 10.31 0.24 -11.94
CA GLN A 128 9.31 -0.52 -11.18
C GLN A 128 9.41 -2.06 -11.37
N SER A 129 9.72 -2.55 -12.58
CA SER A 129 9.83 -3.99 -12.84
C SER A 129 10.90 -4.67 -11.99
N MET A 130 12.09 -4.04 -11.89
CA MET A 130 13.21 -4.63 -11.14
C MET A 130 12.91 -4.67 -9.64
N VAL A 131 12.20 -3.67 -9.12
CA VAL A 131 11.72 -3.64 -7.72
C VAL A 131 10.80 -4.83 -7.44
N LEU A 132 9.84 -5.11 -8.34
CA LEU A 132 8.93 -6.26 -8.21
C LEU A 132 9.72 -7.57 -8.27
N ASP A 133 10.66 -7.69 -9.20
CA ASP A 133 11.49 -8.89 -9.36
C ASP A 133 12.34 -9.16 -8.10
N GLN A 134 12.96 -8.13 -7.51
CA GLN A 134 13.73 -8.30 -6.27
C GLN A 134 12.86 -8.73 -5.10
N TYR A 135 11.66 -8.18 -4.96
CA TYR A 135 10.73 -8.62 -3.93
C TYR A 135 10.28 -10.07 -4.13
N ILE A 136 9.97 -10.47 -5.36
CA ILE A 136 9.65 -11.87 -5.70
C ILE A 136 10.83 -12.79 -5.40
N ASN A 137 12.07 -12.38 -5.69
CA ASN A 137 13.25 -13.17 -5.37
C ASN A 137 13.48 -13.29 -3.85
N LEU A 138 13.24 -12.24 -3.06
CA LEU A 138 13.25 -12.33 -1.59
C LEU A 138 12.23 -13.36 -1.11
N LEU A 139 11.00 -13.31 -1.64
CA LEU A 139 9.95 -14.28 -1.31
C LEU A 139 10.23 -15.67 -1.85
N TYR A 140 10.99 -15.84 -2.92
CA TYR A 140 11.34 -17.17 -3.42
C TYR A 140 12.36 -17.86 -2.51
N ASN A 141 13.17 -17.10 -1.77
CA ASN A 141 14.28 -17.60 -0.97
C ASN A 141 14.00 -17.64 0.55
N VAL A 142 12.74 -17.54 0.99
CA VAL A 142 12.41 -17.51 2.44
C VAL A 142 12.75 -18.80 3.18
N ASP A 143 12.77 -19.93 2.47
CA ASP A 143 13.09 -21.25 3.00
C ASP A 143 14.53 -21.69 2.67
N ALA A 144 15.38 -20.78 2.19
CA ALA A 144 16.80 -21.03 1.98
C ALA A 144 17.58 -21.19 3.30
N LEU A 145 18.82 -21.65 3.19
CA LEU A 145 19.76 -21.65 4.31
C LEU A 145 20.29 -20.23 4.51
N LEU A 146 19.77 -19.53 5.52
CA LEU A 146 20.02 -18.12 5.80
C LEU A 146 20.77 -17.93 7.11
N ASP A 147 21.65 -16.95 7.16
CA ASP A 147 22.20 -16.46 8.43
C ASP A 147 21.17 -15.61 9.21
N ASP A 148 21.55 -15.19 10.43
CA ASP A 148 20.63 -14.49 11.34
C ASP A 148 20.19 -13.10 10.80
N GLU A 149 21.06 -12.38 10.10
CA GLU A 149 20.73 -11.07 9.54
C GLU A 149 19.79 -11.22 8.34
N GLU A 150 20.07 -12.17 7.45
CA GLU A 150 19.20 -12.49 6.31
C GLU A 150 17.82 -12.97 6.77
N ARG A 151 17.79 -13.79 7.83
CA ARG A 151 16.54 -14.25 8.45
C ARG A 151 15.73 -13.08 9.01
N ALA A 152 16.38 -12.12 9.67
CA ALA A 152 15.71 -10.92 10.18
C ALA A 152 15.16 -10.04 9.06
N ILE A 153 15.90 -9.90 7.95
CA ILE A 153 15.45 -9.19 6.74
C ILE A 153 14.17 -9.83 6.19
N LEU A 154 14.18 -11.15 5.96
CA LEU A 154 13.02 -11.84 5.40
C LEU A 154 11.85 -11.91 6.39
N ALA A 155 12.10 -12.02 7.70
CA ALA A 155 11.07 -12.01 8.72
C ALA A 155 10.23 -10.72 8.66
N ARG A 156 10.85 -9.56 8.40
CA ARG A 156 10.14 -8.29 8.20
C ARG A 156 9.20 -8.34 6.99
N HIS A 157 9.68 -8.82 5.84
CA HIS A 157 8.86 -8.95 4.63
C HIS A 157 7.71 -9.96 4.81
N VAL A 158 7.96 -11.06 5.53
CA VAL A 158 6.92 -12.04 5.88
C VAL A 158 5.89 -11.44 6.83
N ALA A 159 6.29 -10.62 7.79
CA ALA A 159 5.37 -9.91 8.67
C ALA A 159 4.47 -8.94 7.91
N GLN A 160 5.04 -8.17 6.97
CA GLN A 160 4.29 -7.27 6.08
C GLN A 160 3.33 -8.06 5.17
N LEU A 161 3.80 -9.19 4.63
CA LEU A 161 3.00 -10.08 3.80
C LEU A 161 1.82 -10.69 4.57
N ASN A 162 2.02 -11.10 5.83
CA ASN A 162 1.00 -11.68 6.68
C ASN A 162 -0.23 -10.76 6.85
N LEU A 163 -0.06 -9.44 6.76
CA LEU A 163 -1.16 -8.49 6.85
C LEU A 163 -2.11 -8.61 5.65
N VAL A 164 -1.60 -8.99 4.48
CA VAL A 164 -2.36 -9.03 3.22
C VAL A 164 -2.65 -10.44 2.70
N ALA A 165 -1.80 -11.42 2.99
CA ALA A 165 -1.96 -12.79 2.54
C ALA A 165 -3.07 -13.51 3.32
N PRO A 166 -3.89 -14.38 2.68
CA PRO A 166 -4.86 -15.21 3.38
C PRO A 166 -4.19 -16.10 4.43
N ALA A 167 -4.90 -16.39 5.53
CA ALA A 167 -4.37 -17.24 6.59
C ALA A 167 -4.00 -18.64 6.11
N GLY A 168 -4.71 -19.20 5.13
CA GLY A 168 -4.38 -20.48 4.51
C GLY A 168 -2.98 -20.48 3.87
N VAL A 169 -2.72 -19.49 3.02
CA VAL A 169 -1.40 -19.30 2.37
C VAL A 169 -0.29 -19.19 3.42
N MET A 170 -0.50 -18.38 4.45
CA MET A 170 0.48 -18.21 5.53
C MET A 170 0.69 -19.50 6.34
N ASN A 171 -0.37 -20.25 6.62
CA ASN A 171 -0.31 -21.51 7.37
C ASN A 171 0.32 -22.64 6.55
N ASP A 172 0.22 -22.60 5.22
CA ASP A 172 0.83 -23.58 4.33
C ASP A 172 2.33 -23.30 4.14
N ALA A 173 2.71 -22.02 4.06
CA ALA A 173 4.10 -21.59 3.91
C ALA A 173 4.90 -21.57 5.22
N PHE A 174 4.26 -21.31 6.37
CA PHE A 174 4.97 -21.07 7.63
C PHE A 174 4.40 -21.85 8.81
N THR A 175 5.27 -22.13 9.77
CA THR A 175 4.89 -22.58 11.11
C THR A 175 5.10 -21.44 12.08
N ARG A 176 4.07 -21.10 12.86
CA ARG A 176 4.17 -20.05 13.88
C ARG A 176 4.93 -20.57 15.10
N SER A 177 6.05 -19.94 15.45
CA SER A 177 6.78 -20.20 16.68
C SER A 177 6.35 -19.19 17.75
N PRO A 178 5.78 -19.62 18.89
CA PRO A 178 5.37 -18.70 19.95
C PRO A 178 6.54 -18.15 20.79
N ALA A 179 7.79 -18.54 20.51
CA ALA A 179 8.94 -18.22 21.37
C ALA A 179 9.57 -16.84 21.12
N ASN A 180 9.37 -16.23 19.94
CA ASN A 180 9.90 -14.91 19.59
C ASN A 180 8.91 -14.22 18.63
N GLU A 181 8.33 -13.08 19.03
CA GLU A 181 7.37 -12.35 18.19
C GLU A 181 8.02 -11.73 16.94
N ARG A 182 9.32 -11.41 16.99
CA ARG A 182 10.08 -10.86 15.84
C ARG A 182 10.45 -11.93 14.81
N GLU A 183 10.59 -13.18 15.25
CA GLU A 183 10.86 -14.35 14.41
C GLU A 183 9.72 -15.37 14.52
N ALA A 184 8.48 -14.86 14.54
CA ALA A 184 7.30 -15.66 14.81
C ALA A 184 7.03 -16.71 13.73
N TRP A 185 7.71 -16.67 12.59
CA TRP A 185 7.49 -17.56 11.45
C TRP A 185 8.75 -18.33 11.09
N SER A 186 8.62 -19.65 11.06
CA SER A 186 9.63 -20.54 10.46
C SER A 186 9.09 -21.06 9.13
N ALA A 187 9.82 -20.81 8.06
CA ALA A 187 9.46 -21.25 6.71
C ALA A 187 9.40 -22.79 6.64
N ARG A 188 8.40 -23.30 5.95
CA ARG A 188 8.33 -24.72 5.56
C ARG A 188 9.05 -24.92 4.24
N ALA A 189 9.45 -26.17 3.98
CA ALA A 189 10.00 -26.52 2.67
C ALA A 189 8.97 -26.23 1.57
N GLY A 190 9.39 -25.50 0.53
CA GLY A 190 8.51 -25.07 -0.57
C GLY A 190 7.71 -23.81 -0.30
N ALA A 191 7.97 -23.11 0.82
CA ALA A 191 7.32 -21.84 1.14
C ALA A 191 7.54 -20.81 0.04
N GLY A 192 8.77 -20.66 -0.46
CA GLY A 192 9.09 -19.63 -1.44
C GLY A 192 8.28 -19.75 -2.74
N PRO A 193 8.35 -20.89 -3.45
CA PRO A 193 7.54 -21.13 -4.64
C PRO A 193 6.03 -20.94 -4.42
N LEU A 194 5.52 -21.33 -3.25
CA LEU A 194 4.12 -21.15 -2.89
C LEU A 194 3.74 -19.67 -2.80
N LEU A 195 4.55 -18.84 -2.14
CA LEU A 195 4.30 -17.40 -2.02
C LEU A 195 4.37 -16.68 -3.37
N VAL A 196 5.34 -17.06 -4.22
CA VAL A 196 5.46 -16.50 -5.57
C VAL A 196 4.25 -16.88 -6.43
N THR A 197 3.83 -18.14 -6.37
CA THR A 197 2.63 -18.64 -7.07
C THR A 197 1.39 -17.88 -6.60
N TRP A 198 1.25 -17.65 -5.30
CA TRP A 198 0.14 -16.84 -4.76
C TRP A 198 0.17 -15.41 -5.28
N TRP A 199 1.31 -14.71 -5.26
CA TRP A 199 1.39 -13.35 -5.80
C TRP A 199 1.02 -13.31 -7.28
N ARG A 200 1.57 -14.21 -8.11
CA ARG A 200 1.20 -14.34 -9.53
C ARG A 200 -0.29 -14.60 -9.71
N SER A 201 -0.91 -15.34 -8.79
CA SER A 201 -2.34 -15.56 -8.77
C SER A 201 -3.16 -14.37 -8.27
N GLN A 202 -2.55 -13.29 -7.77
CA GLN A 202 -3.26 -12.06 -7.39
C GLN A 202 -3.28 -10.98 -8.48
N ASP A 203 -2.63 -11.21 -9.62
CA ASP A 203 -2.59 -10.29 -10.76
C ASP A 203 -4.01 -9.95 -11.24
N PRO A 204 -4.46 -8.69 -11.06
CA PRO A 204 -5.81 -8.27 -11.43
C PRO A 204 -5.92 -7.85 -12.90
N VAL A 205 -4.83 -7.49 -13.58
CA VAL A 205 -4.83 -6.90 -14.92
C VAL A 205 -3.92 -7.71 -15.85
N PRO A 206 -4.36 -8.91 -16.29
CA PRO A 206 -3.50 -9.83 -17.02
C PRO A 206 -3.03 -9.30 -18.39
N ALA A 207 -3.56 -8.17 -18.89
CA ALA A 207 -3.09 -7.58 -20.14
C ALA A 207 -1.77 -6.80 -20.02
N THR A 208 -1.32 -6.49 -18.81
CA THR A 208 -0.04 -5.83 -18.54
C THR A 208 1.05 -6.88 -18.27
N ARG A 209 2.30 -6.42 -18.10
CA ARG A 209 3.43 -7.30 -17.73
C ARG A 209 3.69 -7.30 -16.23
N SER A 210 3.09 -6.38 -15.51
CA SER A 210 3.33 -6.09 -14.10
C SER A 210 2.13 -6.55 -13.31
N ASN A 211 2.36 -7.08 -12.12
CA ASN A 211 1.28 -7.37 -11.19
C ASN A 211 0.93 -6.08 -10.43
N GLU A 212 -0.13 -5.38 -10.84
CA GLU A 212 -0.53 -4.09 -10.26
C GLU A 212 -0.83 -4.20 -8.78
N ARG A 213 -1.35 -5.35 -8.34
CA ARG A 213 -1.65 -5.57 -6.92
C ARG A 213 -0.37 -5.73 -6.10
N LEU A 214 0.67 -6.33 -6.67
CA LEU A 214 1.99 -6.38 -6.03
C LEU A 214 2.65 -4.99 -6.02
N GLU A 215 2.55 -4.24 -7.12
CA GLU A 215 3.03 -2.86 -7.18
C GLU A 215 2.36 -1.98 -6.11
N GLU A 216 1.03 -2.05 -6.01
CA GLU A 216 0.26 -1.36 -5.00
C GLU A 216 0.72 -1.76 -3.59
N HIS A 217 0.93 -3.06 -3.33
CA HIS A 217 1.43 -3.53 -2.04
C HIS A 217 2.77 -2.90 -1.69
N LEU A 218 3.74 -2.93 -2.61
CA LEU A 218 5.07 -2.36 -2.38
C LEU A 218 5.01 -0.84 -2.19
N ARG A 219 4.20 -0.14 -2.97
CA ARG A 219 3.94 1.30 -2.77
C ARG A 219 3.37 1.58 -1.37
N ARG A 220 2.44 0.76 -0.90
CA ARG A 220 1.87 0.88 0.46
C ARG A 220 2.89 0.55 1.55
N VAL A 221 3.75 -0.44 1.35
CA VAL A 221 4.87 -0.75 2.25
C VAL A 221 5.81 0.45 2.37
N GLY A 222 6.23 1.04 1.24
CA GLY A 222 7.10 2.21 1.24
C GLY A 222 6.49 3.40 2.01
N HIS A 223 5.22 3.71 1.75
CA HIS A 223 4.50 4.76 2.47
C HIS A 223 4.39 4.46 3.97
N ALA A 224 4.00 3.25 4.34
CA ALA A 224 3.82 2.92 5.75
C ALA A 224 5.12 2.91 6.56
N LEU A 225 6.23 2.50 5.94
CA LEU A 225 7.55 2.60 6.56
C LEU A 225 8.02 4.04 6.74
N ALA A 226 7.57 4.97 5.89
CA ALA A 226 7.90 6.38 5.98
C ALA A 226 7.04 7.10 7.04
N GLU A 227 5.73 6.89 7.02
CA GLU A 227 4.77 7.66 7.84
C GLU A 227 4.46 7.01 9.19
N PHE A 228 4.53 5.68 9.29
CA PHE A 228 4.12 4.91 10.46
C PHE A 228 5.22 3.97 11.00
N PRO A 229 6.49 4.42 11.13
CA PRO A 229 7.59 3.54 11.50
C PRO A 229 7.48 3.07 12.96
N ASP A 230 7.68 1.77 13.16
CA ASP A 230 7.90 1.17 14.48
C ASP A 230 9.01 0.12 14.38
N ARG A 231 10.18 0.44 14.95
CA ARG A 231 11.36 -0.42 14.88
C ARG A 231 11.25 -1.67 15.74
N ASP A 232 10.35 -1.66 16.72
CA ASP A 232 10.17 -2.78 17.62
C ASP A 232 9.15 -3.79 17.10
N ALA A 233 8.23 -3.33 16.23
CA ALA A 233 7.26 -4.16 15.53
C ALA A 233 7.91 -5.06 14.46
N PRO A 234 7.49 -6.33 14.31
CA PRO A 234 8.05 -7.24 13.32
C PRO A 234 7.99 -6.73 11.87
N ALA A 235 6.92 -6.03 11.49
CA ALA A 235 6.75 -5.47 10.15
C ALA A 235 7.50 -4.14 9.93
N GLY A 236 8.10 -3.57 10.98
CA GLY A 236 8.76 -2.26 10.94
C GLY A 236 7.79 -1.07 10.98
N ILE A 237 6.50 -1.31 11.25
CA ILE A 237 5.42 -0.32 11.20
C ILE A 237 4.47 -0.48 12.39
N ASP A 238 3.85 0.61 12.81
CA ASP A 238 2.84 0.60 13.88
C ASP A 238 1.45 0.14 13.35
N THR A 239 0.45 0.06 14.25
CA THR A 239 -0.91 -0.37 13.89
C THR A 239 -1.59 0.48 12.81
N ARG A 240 -1.26 1.78 12.71
CA ARG A 240 -1.77 2.64 11.63
C ARG A 240 -1.20 2.20 10.29
N GLY A 241 0.10 1.91 10.27
CA GLY A 241 0.77 1.31 9.12
C GLY A 241 0.14 -0.02 8.70
N GLU A 242 -0.20 -0.89 9.65
CA GLU A 242 -0.87 -2.16 9.35
C GLU A 242 -2.23 -1.96 8.65
N ILE A 243 -3.04 -1.00 9.12
CA ILE A 243 -4.33 -0.66 8.50
C ILE A 243 -4.11 -0.02 7.12
N TYR A 244 -3.09 0.83 6.97
CA TYR A 244 -2.73 1.44 5.68
C TYR A 244 -2.29 0.39 4.65
N LEU A 245 -1.50 -0.62 5.01
CA LEU A 245 -1.15 -1.70 4.06
C LEU A 245 -2.40 -2.43 3.56
N ARG A 246 -3.35 -2.68 4.45
CA ARG A 246 -4.58 -3.44 4.14
C ARG A 246 -5.56 -2.65 3.30
N TYR A 247 -5.75 -1.37 3.57
CA TYR A 247 -6.83 -0.59 2.97
C TYR A 247 -6.38 0.57 2.09
N GLY A 248 -5.12 0.97 2.14
CA GLY A 248 -4.63 2.15 1.47
C GLY A 248 -4.98 3.42 2.26
N PRO A 249 -5.02 4.58 1.58
CA PRO A 249 -5.32 5.85 2.23
C PRO A 249 -6.79 5.91 2.73
N PRO A 250 -7.05 6.52 3.89
CA PRO A 250 -8.41 6.77 4.33
C PRO A 250 -9.09 7.84 3.44
N GLN A 251 -10.41 7.75 3.34
CA GLN A 251 -11.20 8.80 2.67
C GLN A 251 -11.20 10.10 3.49
N GLU A 252 -11.29 9.96 4.81
CA GLU A 252 -11.22 11.07 5.76
C GLU A 252 -10.29 10.68 6.90
N GLU A 253 -9.44 11.62 7.28
CA GLU A 253 -8.53 11.53 8.42
C GLU A 253 -8.65 12.81 9.24
N ILE A 254 -8.84 12.67 10.56
CA ILE A 254 -8.76 13.80 11.49
C ILE A 254 -7.99 13.42 12.76
N LYS A 255 -7.52 14.45 13.48
CA LYS A 255 -7.08 14.35 14.87
C LYS A 255 -8.13 15.00 15.75
N VAL A 256 -8.61 14.30 16.77
CA VAL A 256 -9.50 14.88 17.77
C VAL A 256 -8.69 15.82 18.65
N THR A 257 -9.01 17.12 18.59
CA THR A 257 -8.28 18.15 19.34
C THR A 257 -8.99 18.51 20.64
N PHE A 258 -8.22 18.93 21.65
CA PHE A 258 -8.70 19.29 22.99
C PHE A 258 -8.33 20.73 23.39
N ASP A 259 -7.97 21.55 22.41
CA ASP A 259 -7.55 22.94 22.54
C ASP A 259 -8.70 23.96 22.34
N ASP A 260 -9.94 23.48 22.20
CA ASP A 260 -11.13 24.33 22.08
C ASP A 260 -11.24 25.31 23.27
N PRO A 261 -11.46 26.63 23.04
CA PRO A 261 -11.52 27.63 24.10
C PRO A 261 -12.60 27.38 25.17
N VAL A 262 -13.74 26.80 24.80
CA VAL A 262 -14.83 26.49 25.74
C VAL A 262 -14.45 25.27 26.56
N LEU A 263 -13.88 24.26 25.93
CA LEU A 263 -13.39 23.07 26.60
C LEU A 263 -12.26 23.42 27.59
N THR A 264 -11.27 24.20 27.14
CA THR A 264 -10.12 24.62 27.97
C THR A 264 -10.56 25.42 29.20
N ASP A 265 -11.56 26.31 29.11
CA ASP A 265 -12.15 26.99 30.28
C ASP A 265 -12.78 26.03 31.29
N ILE A 266 -13.31 24.89 30.83
CA ILE A 266 -13.94 23.89 31.71
C ILE A 266 -12.88 22.99 32.34
N ILE A 267 -11.90 22.50 31.58
CA ILE A 267 -10.93 21.51 32.07
C ILE A 267 -9.76 22.16 32.83
N PHE A 268 -9.29 23.34 32.42
CA PHE A 268 -8.05 23.95 32.97
C PHE A 268 -8.28 25.02 34.03
N ARG A 269 -9.44 24.99 34.72
CA ARG A 269 -9.72 25.91 35.83
C ARG A 269 -8.69 25.76 36.95
N PRO A 270 -8.34 26.86 37.68
CA PRO A 270 -7.47 26.78 38.84
C PRO A 270 -7.95 25.69 39.83
N GLY A 271 -7.11 24.68 40.07
CA GLY A 271 -7.42 23.51 40.90
C GLY A 271 -7.74 22.21 40.15
N ALA A 272 -7.80 22.24 38.81
CA ALA A 272 -7.86 21.04 37.98
C ALA A 272 -6.50 20.31 37.97
N THR A 273 -6.54 18.98 37.90
CA THR A 273 -5.35 18.10 37.95
C THR A 273 -4.95 17.57 36.57
N VAL A 274 -5.47 18.17 35.49
CA VAL A 274 -5.36 17.67 34.12
C VAL A 274 -4.71 18.76 33.26
N ASN A 275 -3.73 18.37 32.46
CA ASN A 275 -3.06 19.21 31.47
C ASN A 275 -3.41 18.74 30.05
N LEU A 276 -3.20 19.59 29.04
CA LEU A 276 -3.43 19.20 27.65
C LEU A 276 -2.57 18.00 27.22
N SER A 277 -1.37 17.88 27.80
CA SER A 277 -0.46 16.74 27.59
C SER A 277 -0.95 15.41 28.18
N ASP A 278 -2.00 15.43 29.01
CA ASP A 278 -2.58 14.20 29.57
C ASP A 278 -3.57 13.53 28.59
N PHE A 279 -3.95 14.21 27.51
CA PHE A 279 -4.75 13.66 26.43
C PHE A 279 -3.84 12.87 25.48
N PRO A 280 -4.26 11.68 25.02
CA PRO A 280 -3.44 10.88 24.13
C PRO A 280 -3.39 11.49 22.72
N ASP A 281 -2.25 11.32 22.04
CA ASP A 281 -2.19 11.47 20.59
C ASP A 281 -3.22 10.51 19.96
N ASN A 282 -3.91 10.97 18.93
CA ASN A 282 -4.97 10.20 18.32
C ASN A 282 -5.17 10.57 16.85
N GLU A 283 -5.69 9.60 16.09
CA GLU A 283 -6.07 9.74 14.69
C GLU A 283 -7.36 8.95 14.45
N PHE A 284 -8.30 9.52 13.70
CA PHE A 284 -9.55 8.89 13.33
C PHE A 284 -9.65 8.79 11.81
N TRP A 285 -9.73 7.56 11.30
CA TRP A 285 -9.70 7.24 9.88
C TRP A 285 -11.02 6.62 9.44
N VAL A 286 -11.56 7.10 8.32
CA VAL A 286 -12.81 6.61 7.71
C VAL A 286 -12.55 6.07 6.31
N PHE A 287 -13.03 4.87 6.04
CA PHE A 287 -12.94 4.17 4.76
C PHE A 287 -14.34 3.96 4.15
N GLY A 288 -15.12 5.04 4.04
CA GLY A 288 -16.49 4.98 3.55
C GLY A 288 -16.63 4.46 2.10
N HIS A 289 -15.56 4.55 1.32
CA HIS A 289 -15.47 3.96 -0.02
C HIS A 289 -15.37 2.43 -0.03
N ILE A 290 -14.99 1.80 1.10
CA ILE A 290 -14.94 0.34 1.26
C ILE A 290 -16.27 -0.16 1.81
N ASP A 291 -16.63 0.33 3.00
CA ASP A 291 -17.91 0.09 3.65
C ASP A 291 -18.16 1.20 4.66
N ARG A 292 -19.42 1.56 4.88
CA ARG A 292 -19.77 2.58 5.88
C ARG A 292 -19.25 2.25 7.27
N ALA A 293 -19.18 0.98 7.67
CA ALA A 293 -18.71 0.57 9.00
C ALA A 293 -17.17 0.54 9.13
N ALA A 294 -16.43 0.82 8.06
CA ALA A 294 -14.98 0.76 8.04
C ALA A 294 -14.36 2.05 8.59
N TRP A 295 -14.32 2.19 9.92
CA TRP A 295 -13.58 3.25 10.60
C TRP A 295 -12.63 2.71 11.66
N PHE A 296 -11.58 3.48 11.95
CA PHE A 296 -10.55 3.15 12.95
C PHE A 296 -10.25 4.38 13.77
N LEU A 297 -10.27 4.21 15.10
CA LEU A 297 -9.75 5.19 16.04
C LEU A 297 -8.43 4.68 16.57
N PHE A 298 -7.35 5.40 16.30
CA PHE A 298 -6.03 5.12 16.81
C PHE A 298 -5.74 6.03 18.00
N VAL A 299 -5.17 5.44 19.03
CA VAL A 299 -4.72 6.16 20.23
C VAL A 299 -3.30 5.75 20.55
N ARG A 300 -2.49 6.72 20.97
CA ARG A 300 -1.14 6.47 21.44
C ARG A 300 -1.14 6.32 22.96
N GLU A 301 -0.83 5.13 23.44
CA GLU A 301 -0.73 4.82 24.86
C GLU A 301 0.66 4.28 25.19
N ARG A 302 1.32 4.86 26.20
CA ARG A 302 2.68 4.46 26.63
C ARG A 302 3.74 4.48 25.50
N GLY A 303 3.52 5.31 24.48
CA GLY A 303 4.43 5.45 23.34
C GLY A 303 4.03 4.63 22.11
N GLU A 304 3.13 3.67 22.26
CA GLU A 304 2.69 2.73 21.22
C GLU A 304 1.32 3.14 20.65
N TRP A 305 1.16 3.00 19.34
CA TRP A 305 -0.13 3.18 18.67
C TRP A 305 -0.93 1.90 18.70
N ARG A 306 -2.21 2.01 19.02
CA ARG A 306 -3.17 0.90 18.97
C ARG A 306 -4.52 1.37 18.48
N ILE A 307 -5.34 0.42 18.00
CA ILE A 307 -6.77 0.68 17.83
C ILE A 307 -7.38 0.85 19.23
N GLY A 308 -8.07 1.97 19.43
CA GLY A 308 -8.70 2.34 20.69
C GLY A 308 -10.19 2.60 20.57
N GLU A 309 -10.80 2.82 21.73
CA GLU A 309 -12.20 3.19 21.87
C GLU A 309 -12.34 4.70 22.12
N THR A 310 -13.54 5.25 21.96
CA THR A 310 -13.80 6.68 22.22
C THR A 310 -13.48 7.09 23.66
N VAL A 311 -13.65 6.17 24.63
CA VAL A 311 -13.28 6.39 26.04
C VAL A 311 -11.77 6.47 26.25
N ASP A 312 -10.97 5.89 25.36
CA ASP A 312 -9.51 5.95 25.45
C ASP A 312 -8.95 7.34 25.16
N LEU A 313 -9.70 8.20 24.47
CA LEU A 313 -9.35 9.61 24.25
C LEU A 313 -9.44 10.46 25.54
N ILE A 314 -10.05 9.93 26.59
CA ILE A 314 -10.20 10.64 27.87
C ILE A 314 -8.96 10.36 28.74
N PRO A 315 -8.34 11.37 29.37
CA PRO A 315 -7.26 11.14 30.33
C PRO A 315 -7.67 10.17 31.45
N THR A 316 -6.78 9.26 31.85
CA THR A 316 -7.08 8.22 32.86
C THR A 316 -7.59 8.80 34.19
N THR A 317 -7.10 10.00 34.57
CA THR A 317 -7.52 10.75 35.75
C THR A 317 -8.98 11.23 35.71
N LEU A 318 -9.56 11.30 34.51
CA LEU A 318 -10.95 11.69 34.22
C LEU A 318 -11.86 10.50 33.86
N ARG A 319 -11.35 9.25 33.87
CA ARG A 319 -12.16 8.05 33.64
C ARG A 319 -12.87 7.53 34.90
N SER A 320 -12.54 8.05 36.08
CA SER A 320 -13.06 7.54 37.36
C SER A 320 -13.11 8.60 38.47
N GLY A 321 -13.66 8.19 39.64
CA GLY A 321 -13.70 9.04 40.84
C GLY A 321 -14.92 9.97 40.91
N PHE A 322 -16.03 9.59 40.29
CA PHE A 322 -17.25 10.40 40.15
C PHE A 322 -18.19 10.39 41.38
N GLY A 323 -17.63 10.39 42.58
CA GLY A 323 -18.41 10.37 43.82
C GLY A 323 -19.26 11.63 44.03
N SER A 324 -20.14 11.60 45.03
CA SER A 324 -21.00 12.75 45.41
C SER A 324 -20.23 13.96 45.96
N SER A 325 -18.93 13.80 46.24
CA SER A 325 -18.06 14.89 46.69
C SER A 325 -17.99 16.02 45.66
N GLN A 326 -17.65 17.23 46.10
CA GLN A 326 -17.46 18.36 45.19
C GLN A 326 -16.39 18.07 44.13
N ARG A 327 -15.29 17.40 44.51
CA ARG A 327 -14.24 16.97 43.58
C ARG A 327 -14.76 15.95 42.55
N GLY A 328 -15.59 15.00 42.99
CA GLY A 328 -16.18 13.99 42.09
C GLY A 328 -17.16 14.61 41.09
N ARG A 329 -17.96 15.59 41.51
CA ARG A 329 -18.86 16.36 40.63
C ARG A 329 -18.10 17.20 39.60
N ILE A 330 -17.02 17.87 40.01
CA ILE A 330 -16.15 18.64 39.09
C ILE A 330 -15.54 17.70 38.04
N LYS A 331 -14.98 16.56 38.46
CA LYS A 331 -14.45 15.55 37.54
C LYS A 331 -15.50 15.07 36.55
N ALA A 332 -16.70 14.76 37.01
CA ALA A 332 -17.79 14.32 36.13
C ALA A 332 -18.13 15.38 35.08
N GLY A 333 -18.20 16.66 35.47
CA GLY A 333 -18.42 17.78 34.54
C GLY A 333 -17.32 17.91 33.48
N MET A 334 -16.05 17.79 33.88
CA MET A 334 -14.91 17.77 32.96
C MET A 334 -14.99 16.61 31.97
N SER A 335 -15.27 15.40 32.45
CA SER A 335 -15.38 14.21 31.61
C SER A 335 -16.56 14.29 30.62
N ILE A 336 -17.69 14.90 31.02
CA ILE A 336 -18.82 15.17 30.12
C ILE A 336 -18.41 16.16 29.03
N ALA A 337 -17.69 17.24 29.38
CA ALA A 337 -17.21 18.22 28.41
C ALA A 337 -16.26 17.59 27.38
N VAL A 338 -15.34 16.74 27.85
CA VAL A 338 -14.41 16.00 26.97
C VAL A 338 -15.19 15.07 26.03
N MET A 339 -16.14 14.28 26.54
CA MET A 339 -16.97 13.39 25.72
C MET A 339 -17.81 14.15 24.69
N GLN A 340 -18.40 15.28 25.08
CA GLN A 340 -19.12 16.16 24.17
C GLN A 340 -18.21 16.66 23.05
N ASN A 341 -16.99 17.10 23.38
CA ASN A 341 -16.03 17.56 22.40
C ASN A 341 -15.61 16.45 21.42
N ILE A 342 -15.35 15.23 21.92
CA ILE A 342 -15.05 14.06 21.09
C ILE A 342 -16.18 13.80 20.10
N PHE A 343 -17.41 13.61 20.59
CA PHE A 343 -18.53 13.28 19.71
C PHE A 343 -18.94 14.42 18.77
N ARG A 344 -18.75 15.68 19.19
CA ARG A 344 -18.96 16.85 18.32
C ARG A 344 -18.08 16.80 17.08
N GLN A 345 -16.83 16.35 17.22
CA GLN A 345 -15.87 16.25 16.12
C GLN A 345 -16.08 14.99 15.26
N LEU A 346 -16.48 13.86 15.88
CA LEU A 346 -16.68 12.60 15.17
C LEU A 346 -18.05 12.47 14.48
N ALA A 347 -19.11 13.08 15.00
CA ALA A 347 -20.47 12.96 14.45
C ALA A 347 -20.63 13.42 12.99
N PRO A 348 -19.96 14.48 12.51
CA PRO A 348 -20.02 14.86 11.09
C PRO A 348 -19.40 13.83 10.15
N LEU A 349 -18.42 13.04 10.62
CA LEU A 349 -17.64 12.10 9.81
C LEU A 349 -18.29 10.71 9.77
N HIS A 350 -18.98 10.31 10.84
CA HIS A 350 -19.54 8.97 10.94
C HIS A 350 -20.86 8.91 11.72
N PRO A 351 -21.90 8.23 11.19
CA PRO A 351 -23.24 8.21 11.78
C PRO A 351 -23.31 7.55 13.17
N ASP A 352 -22.39 6.64 13.52
CA ASP A 352 -22.35 5.98 14.83
C ASP A 352 -22.26 6.98 15.99
N PHE A 353 -21.68 8.17 15.77
CA PHE A 353 -21.47 9.16 16.83
C PHE A 353 -22.58 10.21 16.91
N ALA A 354 -23.48 10.29 15.93
CA ALA A 354 -24.52 11.34 15.88
C ALA A 354 -25.49 11.23 17.06
N MET A 355 -25.97 10.01 17.37
CA MET A 355 -26.87 9.79 18.51
C MET A 355 -26.15 10.00 19.85
N ARG A 356 -24.89 9.60 19.95
CA ARG A 356 -24.07 9.78 21.16
C ARG A 356 -23.80 11.26 21.44
N TYR A 357 -23.51 12.03 20.40
CA TYR A 357 -23.37 13.47 20.48
C TYR A 357 -24.66 14.12 20.98
N ALA A 358 -25.81 13.78 20.38
CA ALA A 358 -27.10 14.32 20.80
C ALA A 358 -27.41 14.01 22.27
N GLU A 359 -27.10 12.81 22.76
CA GLU A 359 -27.31 12.42 24.16
C GLU A 359 -26.46 13.26 25.13
N VAL A 360 -25.14 13.35 24.89
CA VAL A 360 -24.25 14.10 25.77
C VAL A 360 -24.49 15.60 25.69
N ASP A 361 -24.81 16.14 24.52
CA ASP A 361 -25.13 17.56 24.32
C ASP A 361 -26.42 17.94 25.07
N ASN A 362 -27.49 17.13 24.94
CA ASN A 362 -28.75 17.34 25.67
C ASN A 362 -28.58 17.31 27.19
N TYR A 363 -27.69 16.45 27.71
CA TYR A 363 -27.38 16.42 29.13
C TYR A 363 -26.55 17.65 29.55
N ALA A 364 -25.49 17.97 28.81
CA ALA A 364 -24.65 19.14 29.06
C ALA A 364 -25.46 20.45 29.00
N MET A 365 -26.51 20.52 28.18
CA MET A 365 -27.43 21.66 28.13
C MET A 365 -28.09 21.97 29.47
N GLN A 366 -28.29 20.97 30.33
CA GLN A 366 -28.96 21.09 31.63
C GLN A 366 -28.00 21.45 32.77
N MET A 367 -26.68 21.46 32.51
CA MET A 367 -25.65 21.72 33.51
C MET A 367 -25.29 23.22 33.61
N PRO A 368 -25.28 23.81 34.82
CA PRO A 368 -24.90 25.22 35.03
C PRO A 368 -23.49 25.56 34.57
N GLU A 369 -22.54 24.62 34.70
CA GLU A 369 -21.13 24.80 34.33
C GLU A 369 -20.95 25.11 32.84
N PHE A 370 -21.85 24.58 32.01
CA PHE A 370 -21.86 24.80 30.56
C PHE A 370 -22.70 26.02 30.16
N ALA A 371 -23.43 26.65 31.07
CA ALA A 371 -24.30 27.79 30.78
C ALA A 371 -23.53 29.12 30.65
N ALA A 372 -22.42 29.28 31.39
CA ALA A 372 -21.65 30.53 31.45
C ALA A 372 -20.84 30.83 30.16
N GLY A 373 -20.22 29.82 29.53
CA GLY A 373 -19.50 29.98 28.26
C GLY A 373 -20.41 30.22 27.05
N ARG A 374 -21.72 29.94 27.18
CA ARG A 374 -22.71 30.06 26.09
C ARG A 374 -23.31 31.45 25.91
N MET A 375 -23.07 32.43 26.80
CA MET A 375 -23.48 33.82 26.53
C MET A 375 -22.56 34.52 25.50
N ALA A 376 -21.29 34.12 25.39
CA ALA A 376 -20.34 34.71 24.45
C ALA A 376 -20.51 34.20 23.00
N ASN A 377 -20.78 32.90 22.81
CA ASN A 377 -20.89 32.27 21.47
C ASN A 377 -22.23 32.46 20.75
N ARG A 378 -23.24 33.06 21.39
CA ARG A 378 -24.56 33.32 20.78
C ARG A 378 -24.55 34.43 19.72
N LEU A 379 -23.45 35.16 19.54
CA LEU A 379 -23.32 36.26 18.59
C LEU A 379 -22.68 35.87 17.25
N SER A 380 -22.28 34.62 17.03
CA SER A 380 -21.40 34.26 15.90
C SER A 380 -21.80 33.04 15.05
N SER A 381 -22.96 32.40 15.25
CA SER A 381 -23.36 31.22 14.45
C SER A 381 -24.69 31.44 13.68
N PRO A 382 -24.76 31.27 12.33
CA PRO A 382 -25.95 31.58 11.53
C PRO A 382 -27.04 30.50 11.44
N LEU A 383 -26.94 29.39 12.18
CA LEU A 383 -27.87 28.26 12.05
C LEU A 383 -28.60 27.94 13.36
N GLY A 384 -29.89 28.32 13.42
CA GLY A 384 -30.95 27.51 14.03
C GLY A 384 -31.15 27.57 15.55
N ARG A 385 -32.37 27.94 15.97
CA ARG A 385 -32.87 27.91 17.36
C ARG A 385 -32.70 26.53 18.03
N PRO A 386 -32.40 26.47 19.35
CA PRO A 386 -32.50 25.23 20.11
C PRO A 386 -33.97 24.81 20.30
N PRO A 387 -34.27 23.51 20.47
CA PRO A 387 -35.61 23.03 20.82
C PRO A 387 -36.02 23.54 22.22
N PRO A 388 -37.33 23.67 22.50
CA PRO A 388 -37.81 24.16 23.79
C PRO A 388 -37.43 23.18 24.92
N PRO A 389 -37.18 23.68 26.14
CA PRO A 389 -36.92 22.82 27.30
C PRO A 389 -38.13 21.92 27.55
N VAL A 390 -37.89 20.62 27.69
CA VAL A 390 -38.93 19.64 28.03
C VAL A 390 -39.35 19.91 29.48
N SER A 391 -40.57 20.43 29.63
CA SER A 391 -41.22 20.68 30.92
C SER A 391 -41.59 19.35 31.59
N GLY A 392 -40.66 18.82 32.37
CA GLY A 392 -40.90 17.71 33.28
C GLY A 392 -39.71 17.62 34.21
N GLN A 393 -39.89 17.93 35.49
CA GLN A 393 -38.89 17.71 36.54
C GLN A 393 -38.72 16.20 36.77
N SER A 394 -38.17 15.50 35.79
CA SER A 394 -37.48 14.24 36.03
C SER A 394 -36.16 14.62 36.68
N GLN A 395 -35.87 14.05 37.85
CA GLN A 395 -34.61 14.27 38.57
C GLN A 395 -33.46 14.18 37.56
N ILE A 396 -32.74 15.30 37.33
CA ILE A 396 -31.55 15.29 36.49
C ILE A 396 -30.62 14.26 37.12
N GLN A 397 -30.35 13.18 36.38
CA GLN A 397 -29.43 12.13 36.82
C GLN A 397 -28.14 12.80 37.31
N GLN A 398 -27.56 12.37 38.43
CA GLN A 398 -26.35 13.01 38.93
C GLN A 398 -25.22 12.91 37.88
N PRO A 399 -24.40 13.97 37.65
CA PRO A 399 -23.38 13.98 36.61
C PRO A 399 -22.45 12.76 36.65
N GLY A 400 -22.11 12.30 37.86
CA GLY A 400 -21.28 11.11 38.03
C GLY A 400 -21.94 9.82 37.55
N GLN A 401 -23.25 9.65 37.78
CA GLN A 401 -23.99 8.49 37.29
C GLN A 401 -24.19 8.56 35.77
N PHE A 402 -24.46 9.75 35.25
CA PHE A 402 -24.60 9.97 33.82
C PHE A 402 -23.31 9.61 33.07
N ILE A 403 -22.17 10.18 33.47
CA ILE A 403 -20.90 9.93 32.77
C ILE A 403 -20.44 8.48 32.88
N GLN A 404 -20.67 7.82 34.02
CA GLN A 404 -20.39 6.38 34.15
C GLN A 404 -21.24 5.55 33.19
N THR A 405 -22.54 5.85 33.10
CA THR A 405 -23.46 5.18 32.17
C THR A 405 -23.05 5.43 30.72
N LEU A 406 -22.74 6.68 30.38
CA LEU A 406 -22.31 7.08 29.05
C LEU A 406 -20.99 6.40 28.66
N MET A 407 -19.99 6.33 29.55
CA MET A 407 -18.73 5.63 29.27
C MET A 407 -18.96 4.14 29.02
N VAL A 408 -19.73 3.45 29.87
CA VAL A 408 -20.04 2.01 29.68
C VAL A 408 -20.80 1.78 28.36
N LYS A 409 -21.80 2.62 28.07
CA LYS A 409 -22.57 2.56 26.84
C LYS A 409 -21.69 2.78 25.61
N SER A 410 -20.85 3.82 25.62
CA SER A 410 -19.94 4.11 24.51
C SER A 410 -18.97 2.98 24.22
N ARG A 411 -18.41 2.32 25.25
CA ARG A 411 -17.59 1.11 25.05
C ARG A 411 -18.37 0.00 24.36
N SER A 412 -19.56 -0.30 24.88
CA SER A 412 -20.42 -1.34 24.30
C SER A 412 -20.82 -1.03 22.86
N GLU A 413 -21.04 0.24 22.52
CA GLU A 413 -21.37 0.62 21.14
C GLU A 413 -20.14 0.59 20.23
N ASP A 414 -18.95 0.96 20.74
CA ASP A 414 -17.68 0.80 20.01
C ASP A 414 -17.37 -0.68 19.73
N ASP A 415 -17.58 -1.58 20.71
CA ASP A 415 -17.44 -3.03 20.53
C ASP A 415 -18.35 -3.56 19.42
N VAL A 416 -19.60 -3.08 19.36
CA VAL A 416 -20.56 -3.46 18.31
C VAL A 416 -20.12 -2.94 16.94
N SER A 417 -19.65 -1.69 16.86
CA SER A 417 -19.13 -1.13 15.61
C SER A 417 -17.88 -1.88 15.13
N ILE A 418 -16.95 -2.22 16.04
CA ILE A 418 -15.75 -3.02 15.75
C ILE A 418 -16.14 -4.41 15.22
N ALA A 419 -17.04 -5.11 15.92
CA ALA A 419 -17.50 -6.42 15.49
C ALA A 419 -18.29 -6.39 14.17
N THR A 420 -18.94 -5.27 13.86
CA THR A 420 -19.63 -5.07 12.58
C THR A 420 -18.61 -4.85 11.47
N ARG A 421 -17.63 -3.95 11.68
CA ARG A 421 -16.52 -3.71 10.77
C ARG A 421 -15.79 -5.01 10.40
N GLU A 422 -15.46 -5.84 11.39
CA GLU A 422 -14.74 -7.10 11.15
C GLU A 422 -15.53 -8.12 10.30
N LYS A 423 -16.86 -8.00 10.24
CA LYS A 423 -17.72 -8.86 9.41
C LYS A 423 -17.87 -8.36 7.98
N VAL A 424 -17.87 -7.05 7.77
CA VAL A 424 -18.22 -6.43 6.48
C VAL A 424 -17.01 -5.92 5.71
N ALA A 425 -15.99 -5.42 6.42
CA ALA A 425 -14.78 -4.94 5.77
C ALA A 425 -13.98 -6.14 5.24
N PRO A 426 -13.52 -6.10 3.97
CA PRO A 426 -12.66 -7.14 3.44
C PRO A 426 -11.35 -7.19 4.24
N ARG A 427 -10.61 -8.31 4.20
CA ARG A 427 -9.29 -8.35 4.84
C ARG A 427 -8.34 -7.30 4.25
N VAL A 428 -8.40 -7.14 2.92
CA VAL A 428 -7.58 -6.23 2.13
C VAL A 428 -8.45 -5.63 1.03
N TYR A 429 -8.30 -4.33 0.82
CA TYR A 429 -8.89 -3.58 -0.28
C TYR A 429 -7.80 -3.16 -1.27
N THR A 430 -8.11 -3.19 -2.57
CA THR A 430 -7.18 -2.81 -3.66
C THR A 430 -7.78 -1.71 -4.50
N GLU A 431 -6.93 -0.78 -4.89
CA GLU A 431 -7.23 0.31 -5.81
C GLU A 431 -6.64 0.06 -7.21
N ALA A 432 -6.06 -1.13 -7.47
CA ALA A 432 -5.39 -1.43 -8.74
C ALA A 432 -6.28 -1.21 -9.99
N LEU A 433 -7.62 -1.21 -9.82
CA LEU A 433 -8.59 -0.96 -10.87
C LEU A 433 -9.50 0.25 -10.61
N SER A 434 -9.23 1.07 -9.58
CA SER A 434 -10.15 2.13 -9.15
C SER A 434 -10.18 3.35 -10.08
N GLU A 435 -9.12 3.57 -10.87
CA GLU A 435 -9.05 4.67 -11.83
C GLU A 435 -9.86 4.40 -13.11
N GLN A 436 -10.11 3.12 -13.42
CA GLN A 436 -10.90 2.71 -14.57
C GLN A 436 -12.36 2.51 -14.16
N GLY A 437 -13.31 2.90 -15.03
CA GLY A 437 -14.71 2.57 -14.79
C GLY A 437 -14.93 1.06 -14.86
N ASP A 438 -15.87 0.54 -14.06
CA ASP A 438 -16.22 -0.88 -14.09
C ASP A 438 -17.05 -1.21 -15.33
N LEU A 439 -16.70 -2.29 -16.01
CA LEU A 439 -17.44 -2.81 -17.16
C LEU A 439 -18.14 -4.11 -16.79
N GLU A 440 -19.47 -4.08 -16.79
CA GLU A 440 -20.26 -5.30 -16.57
C GLU A 440 -20.24 -6.19 -17.83
N VAL A 441 -19.55 -7.33 -17.74
CA VAL A 441 -19.48 -8.35 -18.80
C VAL A 441 -20.01 -9.68 -18.28
N GLY A 442 -21.09 -10.16 -18.89
CA GLY A 442 -21.53 -11.53 -18.72
C GLY A 442 -20.64 -12.45 -19.56
N TYR A 443 -20.10 -13.51 -18.96
CA TYR A 443 -19.31 -14.50 -19.68
C TYR A 443 -19.63 -15.94 -19.26
N ARG A 444 -19.36 -16.87 -20.16
CA ARG A 444 -19.43 -18.31 -19.95
C ARG A 444 -18.31 -18.98 -20.73
N ALA A 445 -17.52 -19.79 -20.03
CA ALA A 445 -16.51 -20.63 -20.66
C ALA A 445 -16.92 -22.09 -20.68
N VAL A 446 -16.55 -22.78 -21.75
CA VAL A 446 -16.74 -24.22 -21.93
C VAL A 446 -15.41 -24.83 -22.35
N ARG A 447 -14.91 -25.81 -21.57
CA ARG A 447 -13.69 -26.57 -21.87
C ARG A 447 -14.05 -27.89 -22.56
N TYR A 448 -13.36 -28.21 -23.65
CA TYR A 448 -13.49 -29.46 -24.42
C TYR A 448 -12.14 -30.18 -24.38
N LEU A 449 -12.15 -31.45 -23.95
CA LEU A 449 -10.99 -32.33 -24.08
C LEU A 449 -10.99 -32.94 -25.48
N GLU A 450 -9.97 -32.61 -26.27
CA GLU A 450 -9.82 -33.09 -27.63
C GLU A 450 -9.21 -34.51 -27.64
N PRO A 451 -9.38 -35.28 -28.73
CA PRO A 451 -8.89 -36.67 -28.80
C PRO A 451 -7.39 -36.85 -28.63
N ASP A 452 -6.60 -35.82 -28.91
CA ASP A 452 -5.14 -35.79 -28.71
C ASP A 452 -4.73 -35.45 -27.27
N GLY A 453 -5.72 -35.27 -26.38
CA GLY A 453 -5.52 -34.90 -24.98
C GLY A 453 -5.37 -33.40 -24.75
N SER A 454 -5.38 -32.57 -25.80
CA SER A 454 -5.35 -31.12 -25.66
C SER A 454 -6.70 -30.57 -25.17
N THR A 455 -6.69 -29.39 -24.55
CA THR A 455 -7.94 -28.73 -24.10
C THR A 455 -8.24 -27.49 -24.91
N ARG A 456 -9.38 -27.49 -25.62
CA ARG A 456 -9.94 -26.30 -26.25
C ARG A 456 -10.92 -25.62 -25.32
N THR A 457 -10.73 -24.33 -25.05
CA THR A 457 -11.67 -23.52 -24.27
C THR A 457 -12.38 -22.53 -25.18
N VAL A 458 -13.71 -22.56 -25.20
CA VAL A 458 -14.55 -21.58 -25.91
C VAL A 458 -15.15 -20.64 -24.88
N VAL A 459 -14.91 -19.34 -25.05
CA VAL A 459 -15.40 -18.27 -24.18
C VAL A 459 -16.46 -17.48 -24.93
N HIS A 460 -17.68 -17.53 -24.40
CA HIS A 460 -18.80 -16.73 -24.83
C HIS A 460 -18.94 -15.54 -23.90
N TRP A 461 -19.04 -14.32 -24.42
CA TRP A 461 -19.18 -13.14 -23.59
C TRP A 461 -20.00 -12.05 -24.27
N SER A 462 -20.63 -11.19 -23.48
CA SER A 462 -21.31 -9.99 -23.96
C SER A 462 -21.40 -8.96 -22.83
N PRO A 463 -21.22 -7.66 -23.11
CA PRO A 463 -21.54 -6.63 -22.13
C PRO A 463 -23.05 -6.59 -21.86
N GLU A 464 -23.43 -6.16 -20.67
CA GLU A 464 -24.84 -6.05 -20.31
C GLU A 464 -25.59 -5.02 -21.19
N PRO A 465 -26.90 -5.21 -21.44
CA PRO A 465 -27.70 -4.23 -22.17
C PRO A 465 -27.63 -2.84 -21.52
N GLY A 466 -27.19 -1.83 -22.27
CA GLY A 466 -26.96 -0.48 -21.75
C GLY A 466 -25.65 -0.29 -20.97
N GLY A 467 -24.96 -1.37 -20.60
CA GLY A 467 -23.70 -1.35 -19.86
C GLY A 467 -22.50 -0.78 -20.63
N ILE A 468 -22.62 -0.66 -21.96
CA ILE A 468 -21.58 -0.06 -22.81
C ILE A 468 -21.64 1.48 -22.86
N ARG A 469 -22.71 2.12 -22.39
CA ARG A 469 -22.82 3.59 -22.43
C ARG A 469 -21.89 4.20 -21.37
N PRO A 470 -21.02 5.15 -21.74
CA PRO A 470 -20.14 5.83 -20.79
C PRO A 470 -20.95 6.65 -19.80
N GLY A 471 -20.52 6.60 -18.54
CA GLY A 471 -21.08 7.39 -17.45
C GLY A 471 -20.71 8.86 -17.58
N ARG A 472 -20.92 9.61 -16.49
CA ARG A 472 -20.60 11.05 -16.48
C ARG A 472 -19.08 11.29 -16.49
N ALA A 473 -18.31 10.47 -15.79
CA ALA A 473 -16.86 10.63 -15.69
C ALA A 473 -16.16 10.29 -17.02
N GLU A 474 -16.56 9.18 -17.63
CA GLU A 474 -16.03 8.70 -18.91
C GLU A 474 -16.36 9.66 -20.04
N ARG A 475 -17.57 10.24 -20.06
CA ARG A 475 -17.93 11.29 -21.03
C ARG A 475 -17.05 12.54 -20.89
N ARG A 476 -16.74 12.97 -19.66
CA ARG A 476 -15.81 14.09 -19.43
C ARG A 476 -14.39 13.77 -19.91
N LEU A 477 -13.92 12.53 -19.72
CA LEU A 477 -12.64 12.06 -20.22
C LEU A 477 -12.61 12.04 -21.76
N MET A 478 -13.69 11.58 -22.39
CA MET A 478 -13.81 11.60 -23.84
C MET A 478 -13.79 13.04 -24.37
N GLU A 479 -14.58 13.94 -23.77
CA GLU A 479 -14.63 15.36 -24.11
C GLU A 479 -13.26 16.03 -23.97
N SER A 480 -12.53 15.79 -22.86
CA SER A 480 -11.21 16.36 -22.63
C SER A 480 -10.17 15.91 -23.67
N MET A 481 -10.36 14.71 -24.22
CA MET A 481 -9.52 14.15 -25.30
C MET A 481 -10.10 14.36 -26.70
N SER A 482 -11.14 15.19 -26.85
CA SER A 482 -11.80 15.48 -28.14
C SER A 482 -12.36 14.24 -28.85
N TYR A 483 -12.96 13.32 -28.07
CA TYR A 483 -13.77 12.20 -28.56
C TYR A 483 -15.24 12.48 -28.27
N GLU A 484 -16.06 12.36 -29.32
CA GLU A 484 -17.52 12.39 -29.20
C GLU A 484 -18.06 10.98 -28.97
N ASP A 485 -19.19 10.88 -28.27
CA ASP A 485 -19.90 9.62 -28.11
C ASP A 485 -20.56 9.21 -29.43
N SER A 486 -19.96 8.24 -30.11
CA SER A 486 -20.43 7.73 -31.40
C SER A 486 -21.42 6.57 -31.27
N GLY A 487 -21.71 6.12 -30.03
CA GLY A 487 -22.43 4.86 -29.78
C GLY A 487 -21.67 3.63 -30.28
N ARG A 488 -20.39 3.76 -30.62
CA ARG A 488 -19.52 2.67 -31.07
C ARG A 488 -18.29 2.63 -30.19
N TYR A 489 -17.94 1.44 -29.72
CA TYR A 489 -16.81 1.24 -28.83
C TYR A 489 -15.98 0.06 -29.29
N LEU A 490 -14.66 0.21 -29.12
CA LEU A 490 -13.71 -0.87 -29.37
C LEU A 490 -13.52 -1.63 -28.05
N PHE A 491 -13.83 -2.91 -28.07
CA PHE A 491 -13.52 -3.83 -26.99
C PHE A 491 -12.25 -4.61 -27.35
N THR A 492 -11.30 -4.69 -26.43
CA THR A 492 -10.17 -5.60 -26.53
C THR A 492 -10.32 -6.67 -25.46
N LEU A 493 -10.42 -7.94 -25.87
CA LEU A 493 -10.34 -9.08 -24.97
C LEU A 493 -8.89 -9.56 -24.96
N THR A 494 -8.25 -9.52 -23.81
CA THR A 494 -6.99 -10.21 -23.55
C THR A 494 -7.27 -11.44 -22.71
N ALA A 495 -6.89 -12.61 -23.20
CA ALA A 495 -6.95 -13.88 -22.47
C ALA A 495 -5.54 -14.44 -22.30
N VAL A 496 -5.14 -14.68 -21.05
CA VAL A 496 -3.81 -15.19 -20.72
C VAL A 496 -3.94 -16.59 -20.15
N GLN A 497 -3.29 -17.55 -20.80
CA GLN A 497 -3.08 -18.89 -20.27
C GLN A 497 -1.92 -18.86 -19.30
N LYS A 498 -2.15 -19.34 -18.09
CA LYS A 498 -1.14 -19.46 -17.05
C LYS A 498 -0.97 -20.94 -16.66
N ASP A 499 0.25 -21.38 -16.36
CA ASP A 499 0.48 -22.75 -15.86
C ASP A 499 0.00 -22.92 -14.40
N ALA A 500 0.31 -24.07 -13.80
CA ALA A 500 -0.01 -24.36 -12.40
C ALA A 500 0.69 -23.43 -11.40
N GLU A 501 1.81 -22.81 -11.79
CA GLU A 501 2.57 -21.83 -11.00
C GLU A 501 2.20 -20.38 -11.36
N TYR A 502 1.11 -20.21 -12.13
CA TYR A 502 0.61 -18.95 -12.64
C TYR A 502 1.60 -18.17 -13.51
N VAL A 503 2.55 -18.85 -14.15
CA VAL A 503 3.44 -18.26 -15.15
C VAL A 503 2.71 -18.13 -16.48
N ASP A 504 2.82 -16.96 -17.12
CA ASP A 504 2.21 -16.71 -18.42
C ASP A 504 2.81 -17.62 -19.49
N ARG A 505 1.94 -18.33 -20.21
CA ARG A 505 2.30 -19.24 -21.30
C ARG A 505 1.97 -18.66 -22.66
N VAL A 506 0.70 -18.26 -22.82
CA VAL A 506 0.14 -17.80 -24.10
C VAL A 506 -0.79 -16.64 -23.84
N ILE A 507 -0.59 -15.55 -24.58
CA ILE A 507 -1.46 -14.37 -24.55
C ILE A 507 -2.24 -14.32 -25.86
N HIS A 508 -3.56 -14.37 -25.76
CA HIS A 508 -4.48 -14.21 -26.87
C HIS A 508 -5.16 -12.84 -26.78
N LYS A 509 -5.22 -12.11 -27.90
CA LYS A 509 -5.81 -10.77 -27.96
C LYS A 509 -6.75 -10.66 -29.15
N ASP A 510 -8.03 -10.46 -28.86
CA ASP A 510 -9.07 -10.23 -29.85
C ASP A 510 -9.63 -8.80 -29.72
N ARG A 511 -10.08 -8.26 -30.84
CA ARG A 511 -10.67 -6.90 -30.91
C ARG A 511 -12.04 -6.96 -31.54
N PHE A 512 -13.00 -6.34 -30.87
CA PHE A 512 -14.41 -6.35 -31.26
C PHE A 512 -14.92 -4.93 -31.34
N LEU A 513 -15.58 -4.59 -32.44
CA LEU A 513 -16.26 -3.31 -32.58
C LEU A 513 -17.72 -3.51 -32.23
N ILE A 514 -18.13 -3.05 -31.05
CA ILE A 514 -19.50 -3.20 -30.56
C ILE A 514 -20.21 -1.86 -30.74
N THR A 515 -21.37 -1.92 -31.38
CA THR A 515 -22.25 -0.76 -31.56
C THR A 515 -23.40 -0.88 -30.58
N GLU A 516 -23.72 0.24 -29.95
CA GLU A 516 -24.86 0.36 -29.08
C GLU A 516 -26.15 0.00 -29.80
N LEU A 517 -27.02 -0.71 -29.09
CA LEU A 517 -28.33 -1.04 -29.61
C LEU A 517 -29.29 0.13 -29.39
N PRO A 518 -30.20 0.40 -30.34
CA PRO A 518 -31.31 1.33 -30.11
C PRO A 518 -32.13 0.92 -28.89
N ASP A 519 -32.70 1.91 -28.20
CA ASP A 519 -33.57 1.70 -27.04
C ASP A 519 -34.69 0.67 -27.38
N GLY A 520 -34.81 -0.39 -26.56
CA GLY A 520 -35.82 -1.44 -26.70
C GLY A 520 -35.36 -2.77 -27.33
N LYS A 521 -34.08 -2.95 -27.67
CA LYS A 521 -33.51 -4.27 -27.99
C LYS A 521 -32.94 -4.96 -26.74
N GLU A 522 -33.14 -6.28 -26.66
CA GLU A 522 -32.94 -7.04 -25.42
C GLU A 522 -31.48 -7.39 -25.08
N ALA A 523 -30.57 -7.57 -26.06
CA ALA A 523 -29.18 -7.96 -25.76
C ALA A 523 -28.17 -7.68 -26.89
N ILE A 524 -26.96 -7.25 -26.51
CA ILE A 524 -25.80 -7.16 -27.40
C ILE A 524 -25.41 -8.59 -27.85
N PRO A 525 -25.15 -8.83 -29.16
CA PRO A 525 -24.80 -10.16 -29.64
C PRO A 525 -23.60 -10.75 -28.89
N VAL A 526 -23.73 -12.02 -28.51
CA VAL A 526 -22.65 -12.77 -27.85
C VAL A 526 -21.44 -12.85 -28.77
N GLN A 527 -20.30 -12.45 -28.24
CA GLN A 527 -18.98 -12.60 -28.85
C GLN A 527 -18.38 -13.95 -28.43
N GLN A 528 -17.52 -14.50 -29.28
CA GLN A 528 -16.87 -15.78 -29.03
C GLN A 528 -15.37 -15.67 -29.28
N THR A 529 -14.58 -16.18 -28.33
CA THR A 529 -13.13 -16.38 -28.47
C THR A 529 -12.82 -17.84 -28.19
N THR A 530 -11.93 -18.43 -28.99
CA THR A 530 -11.50 -19.82 -28.82
C THR A 530 -10.03 -19.85 -28.45
N LEU A 531 -9.71 -20.51 -27.35
CA LEU A 531 -8.37 -20.68 -26.82
C LEU A 531 -7.98 -22.14 -26.95
N LEU A 532 -6.80 -22.38 -27.49
CA LEU A 532 -6.22 -23.73 -27.61
C LEU A 532 -5.17 -23.88 -26.52
N GLY A 533 -5.38 -24.83 -25.62
CA GLY A 533 -4.35 -25.29 -24.70
C GLY A 533 -3.70 -26.56 -25.21
N ASP A 534 -2.65 -27.00 -24.53
CA ASP A 534 -2.01 -28.29 -24.76
C ASP A 534 -2.57 -29.36 -23.81
N THR A 535 -1.80 -30.41 -23.56
CA THR A 535 -2.15 -31.52 -22.66
C THR A 535 -1.93 -31.20 -21.17
N ALA A 536 -1.33 -30.06 -20.84
CA ALA A 536 -1.11 -29.64 -19.47
C ALA A 536 -2.31 -28.87 -18.92
N THR A 537 -2.53 -28.95 -17.61
CA THR A 537 -3.50 -28.09 -16.92
C THR A 537 -3.07 -26.63 -17.01
N TYR A 538 -4.01 -25.74 -17.26
CA TYR A 538 -3.77 -24.30 -17.28
C TYR A 538 -4.93 -23.52 -16.66
N ASN A 539 -4.59 -22.41 -16.05
CA ASN A 539 -5.51 -21.38 -15.58
C ASN A 539 -5.72 -20.34 -16.69
N LEU A 540 -6.84 -19.63 -16.66
CA LEU A 540 -7.13 -18.54 -17.59
C LEU A 540 -7.45 -17.25 -16.83
N ALA A 541 -6.82 -16.16 -17.24
CA ALA A 541 -7.17 -14.81 -16.83
C ALA A 541 -7.68 -14.02 -18.04
N PHE A 542 -8.77 -13.30 -17.87
CA PHE A 542 -9.42 -12.50 -18.91
C PHE A 542 -9.47 -11.03 -18.51
N GLN A 543 -9.32 -10.18 -19.50
CA GLN A 543 -9.53 -8.75 -19.38
C GLN A 543 -10.26 -8.23 -20.60
N TRP A 544 -11.34 -7.49 -20.38
CA TRP A 544 -12.09 -6.76 -21.39
C TRP A 544 -11.88 -5.27 -21.18
N ASP A 545 -11.20 -4.63 -22.13
CA ASP A 545 -11.00 -3.18 -22.12
C ASP A 545 -11.96 -2.52 -23.11
N GLN A 546 -12.75 -1.56 -22.63
CA GLN A 546 -13.58 -0.70 -23.47
C GLN A 546 -12.84 0.59 -23.83
N PHE A 547 -12.75 0.91 -25.11
CA PHE A 547 -12.16 2.15 -25.61
C PHE A 547 -13.18 2.97 -26.41
N ALA A 548 -13.08 4.29 -26.28
CA ALA A 548 -13.79 5.21 -27.16
C ALA A 548 -13.33 5.02 -28.62
N MET A 549 -14.28 5.14 -29.55
CA MET A 549 -14.01 5.18 -30.98
C MET A 549 -14.58 6.46 -31.58
N GLY A 550 -13.73 7.21 -32.29
CA GLY A 550 -14.17 8.43 -32.97
C GLY A 550 -15.02 8.12 -34.20
N ALA A 551 -16.06 8.93 -34.46
CA ALA A 551 -16.98 8.74 -35.59
C ALA A 551 -16.28 8.70 -36.97
N SER A 552 -15.14 9.39 -37.11
CA SER A 552 -14.33 9.45 -38.34
C SER A 552 -12.91 8.87 -38.20
N ARG A 553 -12.55 8.35 -37.02
CA ARG A 553 -11.18 7.90 -36.71
C ARG A 553 -11.12 6.39 -36.56
N THR A 554 -10.20 5.75 -37.29
CA THR A 554 -9.79 4.34 -37.06
C THR A 554 -8.89 4.18 -35.84
N ARG A 555 -8.57 5.27 -35.14
CA ARG A 555 -7.64 5.31 -34.00
C ARG A 555 -8.39 5.08 -32.68
N ARG A 556 -7.88 4.15 -31.88
CA ARG A 556 -8.30 3.87 -30.50
C ARG A 556 -8.25 5.15 -29.65
N GLY A 557 -9.37 5.48 -29.01
CA GLY A 557 -9.47 6.57 -28.03
C GLY A 557 -9.03 6.18 -26.63
N PRO A 558 -9.33 6.99 -25.60
CA PRO A 558 -9.07 6.62 -24.22
C PRO A 558 -9.74 5.31 -23.83
N GLN A 559 -9.10 4.60 -22.90
CA GLN A 559 -9.76 3.51 -22.17
C GLN A 559 -10.82 4.12 -21.27
N LEU A 560 -12.02 3.57 -21.33
CA LEU A 560 -13.17 4.05 -20.57
C LEU A 560 -13.41 3.16 -19.36
N ARG A 561 -13.41 1.85 -19.60
CA ARG A 561 -13.79 0.84 -18.60
C ARG A 561 -13.02 -0.45 -18.77
N VAL A 562 -12.98 -1.25 -17.72
CA VAL A 562 -12.32 -2.56 -17.69
C VAL A 562 -13.17 -3.58 -16.93
N ALA A 563 -13.17 -4.82 -17.40
CA ALA A 563 -13.69 -5.97 -16.68
C ALA A 563 -12.59 -7.03 -16.63
N THR A 564 -12.46 -7.76 -15.53
CA THR A 564 -11.53 -8.88 -15.44
C THR A 564 -12.22 -10.12 -14.86
N ALA A 565 -11.76 -11.30 -15.27
CA ALA A 565 -12.30 -12.56 -14.79
C ALA A 565 -11.23 -13.65 -14.80
N ARG A 566 -11.46 -14.72 -14.03
CA ARG A 566 -10.53 -15.85 -13.93
C ARG A 566 -11.26 -17.18 -13.97
N LEU A 567 -10.59 -18.17 -14.56
CA LEU A 567 -10.99 -19.57 -14.54
C LEU A 567 -9.75 -20.38 -14.17
N ASP A 568 -9.68 -20.75 -12.90
CA ASP A 568 -8.64 -21.63 -12.39
C ASP A 568 -9.03 -23.10 -12.71
#